data_AF-A0A8H8XNM7-F1
#
_entry.id   AF-A0A8H8XNM7-F1
#
_cell.length_a   1.000
_cell.length_b   1.000
_cell.length_c   1.000
_cell.angle_alpha   90.00
_cell.angle_beta   90.00
_cell.angle_gamma   90.00
#
_symmetry.space_group_name_H-M   'P 1'
#
loop_
_entity.id
_entity.type
_entity.pdbx_description
1 polymer ?
#
loop_
_entity_poly.entity_id
_entity_poly.type
_entity_poly.pdbx_seq_one_letter_code
_entity_poly.pdbx_strand_id
1 'polypeptide(L)'
;MQIELHRQRGYFASSMALDVLADGHKLATLCGGQRCHLALPEQGAVLQVTMGMFSSPPLQITPDDSGRLFACGGAWWLWLDVASLCYLPPLAQRALFLRPA
;
A
#
# COMPACT_ATOMS: atom_id res chain seq x y z
N MET A 1 -1.97 -17.90 -5.84
CA MET A 1 -2.76 -17.48 -4.67
C MET A 1 -3.47 -16.15 -4.92
N GLN A 2 -4.64 -15.90 -4.29
CA GLN A 2 -5.37 -14.63 -4.42
C GLN A 2 -5.45 -13.93 -3.06
N ILE A 3 -5.25 -12.62 -3.05
CA ILE A 3 -5.45 -11.78 -1.86
C ILE A 3 -6.38 -10.62 -2.23
N GLU A 4 -7.08 -10.10 -1.22
CA GLU A 4 -7.87 -8.89 -1.37
C GLU A 4 -7.11 -7.70 -0.80
N LEU A 5 -6.82 -6.70 -1.62
CA LEU A 5 -6.35 -5.40 -1.13
C LEU A 5 -7.48 -4.39 -1.12
N HIS A 6 -7.75 -3.85 0.06
CA HIS A 6 -8.68 -2.76 0.26
C HIS A 6 -7.93 -1.48 0.59
N ARG A 7 -8.10 -0.46 -0.26
CA ARG A 7 -7.59 0.86 0.06
C ARG A 7 -8.52 1.58 1.02
N GLN A 8 -8.08 1.77 2.26
CA GLN A 8 -8.81 2.60 3.21
C GLN A 8 -8.92 4.03 2.69
N ARG A 9 -10.13 4.57 2.76
CA ARG A 9 -10.46 5.92 2.30
C ARG A 9 -9.94 6.93 3.34
N GLY A 10 -8.71 7.40 3.16
CA GLY A 10 -8.16 8.53 3.90
C GLY A 10 -8.49 9.86 3.20
N TYR A 11 -8.57 10.98 3.91
CA TYR A 11 -9.05 12.26 3.35
C TYR A 11 -8.20 12.74 2.16
N PHE A 12 -6.93 13.10 2.37
CA PHE A 12 -6.08 13.66 1.30
C PHE A 12 -5.48 12.59 0.40
N ALA A 13 -5.07 11.45 0.98
CA ALA A 13 -4.52 10.34 0.21
C ALA A 13 -5.58 9.65 -0.66
N SER A 14 -6.90 9.81 -0.45
CA SER A 14 -7.90 9.10 -1.29
C SER A 14 -7.89 9.53 -2.76
N SER A 15 -7.46 10.76 -3.09
CA SER A 15 -7.42 11.25 -4.47
C SER A 15 -6.18 10.75 -5.24
N MET A 16 -5.11 10.42 -4.54
CA MET A 16 -3.86 9.95 -5.15
C MET A 16 -3.88 8.45 -5.33
N ALA A 17 -3.59 7.97 -6.53
CA ALA A 17 -3.52 6.54 -6.80
C ALA A 17 -2.29 5.91 -6.10
N LEU A 18 -2.44 4.70 -5.56
CA LEU A 18 -1.37 3.91 -4.94
C LEU A 18 -1.00 2.80 -5.90
N ASP A 19 0.26 2.70 -6.25
CA ASP A 19 0.77 1.59 -7.02
C ASP A 19 1.14 0.46 -6.06
N VAL A 20 0.56 -0.72 -6.28
CA VAL A 20 0.89 -1.94 -5.57
C VAL A 20 1.99 -2.65 -6.34
N LEU A 21 3.10 -2.90 -5.68
CA LEU A 21 4.21 -3.69 -6.21
C LEU A 21 4.26 -5.03 -5.47
N ALA A 22 4.46 -6.11 -6.22
CA ALA A 22 4.88 -7.40 -5.69
C ALA A 22 6.29 -7.71 -6.20
N ASP A 23 7.21 -8.01 -5.31
CA ASP A 23 8.63 -8.29 -5.63
C ASP A 23 9.27 -7.18 -6.50
N GLY A 24 8.88 -5.93 -6.27
CA GLY A 24 9.34 -4.77 -7.05
C GLY A 24 8.65 -4.58 -8.40
N HIS A 25 7.73 -5.46 -8.80
CA HIS A 25 6.94 -5.34 -10.02
C HIS A 25 5.56 -4.74 -9.73
N LYS A 26 5.21 -3.67 -10.45
CA LYS A 26 3.88 -3.06 -10.36
C LYS A 26 2.81 -4.05 -10.85
N LEU A 27 1.88 -4.40 -9.97
CA LEU A 27 0.75 -5.28 -10.27
C LEU A 27 -0.51 -4.48 -10.59
N ALA A 28 -0.81 -3.45 -9.80
CA ALA A 28 -2.05 -2.68 -9.93
C ALA A 28 -1.91 -1.27 -9.37
N THR A 29 -2.85 -0.42 -9.74
CA THR A 29 -3.02 0.92 -9.19
C THR A 29 -4.38 0.99 -8.47
N LEU A 30 -4.38 1.34 -7.19
CA LEU A 30 -5.55 1.43 -6.31
C LEU A 30 -5.93 2.90 -6.06
N CYS A 31 -7.17 3.28 -6.35
CA CYS A 31 -7.73 4.58 -5.99
C CYS A 31 -8.46 4.54 -4.63
N GLY A 32 -8.67 5.69 -3.98
CA GLY A 32 -9.24 5.75 -2.63
C GLY A 32 -10.59 5.06 -2.50
N GLY A 33 -10.70 4.08 -1.59
CA GLY A 33 -11.91 3.28 -1.38
C GLY A 33 -12.07 2.10 -2.34
N GLN A 34 -11.11 1.87 -3.23
CA GLN A 34 -11.13 0.75 -4.17
C GLN A 34 -10.66 -0.55 -3.51
N ARG A 35 -11.25 -1.66 -3.94
CA ARG A 35 -10.80 -3.01 -3.64
C ARG A 35 -10.23 -3.62 -4.91
N CYS A 36 -9.05 -4.22 -4.83
CA CYS A 36 -8.48 -5.03 -5.91
C CYS A 36 -8.19 -6.43 -5.40
N HIS A 37 -8.55 -7.42 -6.20
CA HIS A 37 -8.08 -8.78 -6.04
C HIS A 37 -6.75 -8.90 -6.78
N LEU A 38 -5.70 -9.28 -6.07
CA LEU A 38 -4.37 -9.47 -6.63
C LEU A 38 -4.04 -10.96 -6.65
N ALA A 39 -3.67 -11.45 -7.82
CA ALA A 39 -3.12 -12.78 -7.98
C ALA A 39 -1.62 -12.71 -7.69
N LEU A 40 -1.19 -13.33 -6.60
CA LEU A 40 0.22 -13.46 -6.24
C LEU A 40 0.76 -14.86 -6.60
N PRO A 41 2.08 -14.99 -6.83
CA PRO A 41 2.71 -16.29 -7.01
C PRO A 41 2.51 -17.19 -5.78
N GLU A 42 2.32 -18.49 -6.01
CA GLU A 42 2.06 -19.52 -4.98
C GLU A 42 3.17 -19.64 -3.92
N GLN A 43 4.35 -19.07 -4.18
CA GLN A 43 5.54 -19.18 -3.34
C GLN A 43 5.61 -18.10 -2.25
N GLY A 44 4.68 -17.15 -2.22
CA GLY A 44 4.79 -15.92 -1.43
C GLY A 44 5.41 -14.78 -2.24
N ALA A 45 5.16 -13.54 -1.84
CA ALA A 45 5.75 -12.36 -2.46
C ALA A 45 5.90 -11.22 -1.46
N VAL A 46 6.82 -10.30 -1.73
CA VAL A 46 6.95 -9.06 -0.97
C VAL A 46 6.04 -8.00 -1.55
N LEU A 47 5.00 -7.61 -0.82
CA LEU A 47 4.16 -6.48 -1.20
C LEU A 47 4.70 -5.15 -0.70
N GLN A 48 4.63 -4.16 -1.58
CA GLN A 48 4.86 -2.76 -1.26
C GLN A 48 3.78 -1.91 -1.92
N VAL A 49 3.47 -0.77 -1.32
CA VAL A 49 2.66 0.26 -1.97
C VAL A 49 3.46 1.53 -2.11
N THR A 50 3.37 2.16 -3.28
CA THR A 50 4.04 3.41 -3.57
C THR A 50 3.06 4.48 -4.01
N MET A 51 3.38 5.72 -3.69
CA MET A 51 2.65 6.91 -4.08
C MET A 51 3.66 7.95 -4.53
N GLY A 52 3.92 8.02 -5.83
CA GLY A 52 4.98 8.89 -6.37
C GLY A 52 6.35 8.54 -5.79
N MET A 53 6.94 9.45 -5.02
CA MET A 53 8.26 9.27 -4.37
C MET A 53 8.19 8.54 -3.02
N PHE A 54 6.99 8.23 -2.52
CA PHE A 54 6.79 7.58 -1.22
C PHE A 54 6.56 6.09 -1.38
N SER A 55 7.22 5.29 -0.54
CA SER A 55 7.10 3.84 -0.53
C SER A 55 6.79 3.35 0.88
N SER A 56 5.88 2.40 1.00
CA SER A 56 5.61 1.72 2.26
C SER A 56 6.73 0.73 2.60
N PRO A 57 6.84 0.35 3.88
CA PRO A 57 7.65 -0.80 4.25
C PRO A 57 7.19 -2.07 3.50
N PRO A 58 8.12 -2.94 3.10
CA PRO A 58 7.80 -4.23 2.50
C PRO A 58 7.07 -5.14 3.49
N LEU A 59 5.96 -5.73 3.05
CA LEU A 59 5.24 -6.76 3.77
C LEU A 59 5.42 -8.10 3.05
N GLN A 60 6.00 -9.08 3.73
CA GLN A 60 6.07 -10.44 3.21
C GLN A 60 4.69 -11.09 3.32
N ILE A 61 4.18 -11.58 2.19
CA ILE A 61 2.98 -12.41 2.14
C ILE A 61 3.41 -13.86 1.98
N THR A 62 2.92 -14.68 2.90
CA THR A 62 3.12 -16.13 2.91
C THR A 62 1.93 -16.79 2.20
N PRO A 63 2.10 -17.97 1.57
CA PRO A 63 0.96 -18.72 1.01
C PRO A 63 -0.17 -19.04 2.00
N ASP A 64 0.10 -19.04 3.32
CA ASP A 64 -0.90 -19.20 4.38
C ASP A 64 -1.89 -18.02 4.45
N ASP A 65 -1.51 -16.84 3.95
CA ASP A 65 -2.34 -15.64 3.90
C ASP A 65 -3.28 -15.60 2.68
N SER A 66 -3.39 -16.70 1.93
CA SER A 66 -4.30 -16.78 0.78
C SER A 66 -5.76 -16.51 1.20
N GLY A 67 -6.42 -15.60 0.48
CA GLY A 67 -7.78 -15.15 0.80
C GLY A 67 -7.88 -14.12 1.93
N ARG A 68 -6.77 -13.69 2.54
CA ARG A 68 -6.81 -12.61 3.53
C ARG A 68 -7.04 -11.25 2.88
N LEU A 69 -7.75 -10.41 3.63
CA LEU A 69 -7.98 -9.03 3.29
C LEU A 69 -6.83 -8.19 3.88
N PHE A 70 -6.18 -7.42 3.04
CA PHE A 70 -5.11 -6.50 3.38
C PHE A 70 -5.63 -5.08 3.23
N ALA A 71 -5.43 -4.27 4.26
CA ALA A 71 -5.71 -2.85 4.24
C ALA A 71 -4.44 -2.08 3.82
N CYS A 72 -4.55 -1.27 2.78
CA CYS A 72 -3.53 -0.29 2.41
C CYS A 72 -4.08 1.13 2.49
N GLY A 73 -3.20 2.10 2.74
CA GLY A 73 -3.62 3.49 2.78
C GLY A 73 -2.52 4.46 3.17
N GLY A 74 -2.88 5.74 3.13
CA GLY A 74 -2.07 6.81 3.70
C GLY A 74 -2.56 7.14 5.11
N ALA A 75 -1.64 7.36 6.04
CA ALA A 75 -1.94 7.81 7.39
C ALA A 75 -2.63 9.19 7.40
N TRP A 76 -3.54 9.40 8.36
CA TRP A 76 -4.39 10.59 8.46
C TRP A 76 -3.63 11.92 8.53
N TRP A 77 -2.41 11.91 9.08
CA TRP A 77 -1.54 13.08 9.20
C TRP A 77 -0.96 13.59 7.86
N LEU A 78 -1.15 12.87 6.75
CA LEU A 78 -0.75 13.33 5.41
C LEU A 78 -1.42 14.66 5.01
N TRP A 79 -2.50 15.06 5.70
CA TRP A 79 -3.10 16.38 5.54
C TRP A 79 -2.17 17.53 5.95
N LEU A 80 -1.28 17.31 6.92
CA LEU A 80 -0.49 18.39 7.50
C LEU A 80 0.71 18.80 6.66
N ASP A 81 1.32 17.90 5.85
CA ASP A 81 2.68 18.23 5.43
C ASP A 81 3.28 17.42 4.26
N VAL A 82 2.82 17.69 3.03
CA VAL A 82 3.56 17.29 1.82
C VAL A 82 4.97 17.89 1.82
N ALA A 83 5.14 19.09 2.40
CA ALA A 83 6.44 19.74 2.52
C ALA A 83 7.33 19.00 3.53
N SER A 84 6.87 18.71 4.75
CA SER A 84 7.68 17.93 5.70
C SER A 84 7.97 16.51 5.24
N LEU A 85 7.14 15.91 4.37
CA LEU A 85 7.46 14.63 3.75
C LEU A 85 8.67 14.71 2.81
N CYS A 86 8.89 15.85 2.15
CA CYS A 86 10.10 16.10 1.36
C CYS A 86 11.34 16.34 2.24
N TYR A 87 11.16 16.93 3.43
CA TYR A 87 12.27 17.26 4.34
C TYR A 87 12.61 16.18 5.37
N LEU A 88 11.68 15.25 5.66
CA LEU A 88 11.82 14.21 6.68
C LEU A 88 11.55 12.82 6.07
N PRO A 89 12.53 12.25 5.34
CA PRO A 89 12.42 10.93 4.71
C PRO A 89 11.97 9.78 5.65
N PRO A 90 12.37 9.69 6.93
CA PRO A 90 11.92 8.58 7.78
C PRO A 90 10.43 8.64 8.15
N LEU A 91 9.85 9.84 8.24
CA LEU A 91 8.40 10.00 8.47
C LEU A 91 7.61 9.66 7.22
N ALA A 92 8.19 9.93 6.05
CA ALA A 92 7.60 9.65 4.76
C ALA A 92 7.42 8.16 4.47
N GLN A 93 8.36 7.33 4.89
CA GLN A 93 8.23 5.86 4.84
C GLN A 93 7.09 5.33 5.73
N ARG A 94 6.68 6.09 6.76
CA ARG A 94 5.56 5.75 7.65
C ARG A 94 4.24 6.39 7.22
N ALA A 95 4.24 7.15 6.13
CA ALA A 95 3.05 7.78 5.60
C ALA A 95 2.14 6.77 4.92
N LEU A 96 2.71 5.73 4.31
CA LEU A 96 1.98 4.61 3.72
C LEU A 96 2.00 3.42 4.65
N PHE A 97 0.85 2.77 4.82
CA PHE A 97 0.74 1.53 5.57
C PHE A 97 0.16 0.43 4.69
N LEU A 98 0.63 -0.79 4.95
CA LEU A 98 0.11 -2.01 4.38
C LEU A 98 0.07 -3.04 5.52
N ARG A 99 -1.12 -3.49 5.87
CA ARG A 99 -1.35 -4.38 7.02
C ARG A 99 -2.47 -5.38 6.72
N PRO A 100 -2.45 -6.58 7.31
CA PRO A 100 -3.62 -7.45 7.33
C PRO A 100 -4.78 -6.71 8.03
N ALA A 101 -5.99 -6.82 7.47
CA ALA A 101 -7.21 -6.19 7.97
C ALA A 101 -7.95 -7.09 8.97
#